data_AF-A0A812TUW3-F1
#
_entry.id   AF-A0A812TUW3-F1
#
_cell.length_a   1.000
_cell.length_b   1.000
_cell.length_c   1.000
_cell.angle_alpha   90.00
_cell.angle_beta   90.00
_cell.angle_gamma   90.00
#
_symmetry.space_group_name_H-M   'P 1'
#
loop_
_entity.id
_entity.type
_entity.pdbx_description
1 polymer ?
#
loop_
_entity_poly.entity_id
_entity_poly.type
_entity_poly.pdbx_seq_one_letter_code
_entity_poly.pdbx_strand_id
1 'polypeptide(L)'
;MGAILKRSKSLLVLWDSSYTSRLWCMFEIAAFLHGKGPSADAQRHLVACPVFVGPTLLLGHLGLSILLLAFEFSQLPMIPWGTIIICGLCFPCFTALAYVVLEHCRSIDVVQNQVRYFTIEQSLCYCCSCGHTDPLTREPMICDRSILIRCISSWFGSAEQFETLVRHHVMTTLVHQLANNVFSYWRILQAISPLFWLFLDFWIGPIARDFVPVDIVIAAVIFCMMLIPGIVLILLRLSYKFRNLAAGVRQQLMLSVGLVSIGMLLFATLMAADRASAALSWHLCGDRTPGYATLLILSGILSVLLWRCLPLIDAQNI
;
A
#
# COMPACT_ATOMS: atom_id res chain seq x y z
N MET A 1 13.60 -26.95 -8.44
CA MET A 1 13.28 -25.67 -7.78
C MET A 1 14.50 -24.80 -7.48
N GLY A 2 15.54 -25.29 -6.78
CA GLY A 2 16.73 -24.47 -6.46
C GLY A 2 17.40 -23.79 -7.67
N ALA A 3 17.52 -24.51 -8.78
CA ALA A 3 18.01 -23.95 -10.04
C ALA A 3 17.13 -22.82 -10.59
N ILE A 4 15.80 -22.92 -10.42
CA ILE A 4 14.85 -21.88 -10.81
C ILE A 4 15.07 -20.66 -9.94
N LEU A 5 15.03 -20.78 -8.61
CA LEU A 5 15.25 -19.66 -7.68
C LEU A 5 16.58 -18.94 -7.92
N LYS A 6 17.66 -19.69 -8.19
CA LYS A 6 18.98 -19.12 -8.51
C LYS A 6 18.97 -18.30 -9.80
N ARG A 7 18.27 -18.77 -10.83
CA ARG A 7 18.20 -18.12 -12.17
C ARG A 7 17.13 -17.03 -12.24
N SER A 8 16.11 -17.06 -11.38
CA SER A 8 15.05 -16.05 -11.35
C SER A 8 15.62 -14.66 -11.09
N LYS A 9 15.17 -13.66 -11.86
CA LYS A 9 15.55 -12.25 -11.66
C LYS A 9 14.83 -11.62 -10.47
N SER A 10 13.59 -12.03 -10.24
CA SER A 10 12.75 -11.55 -9.14
C SER A 10 11.92 -12.68 -8.55
N LEU A 11 11.45 -12.48 -7.32
CA LEU A 11 10.52 -13.37 -6.63
C LEU A 11 9.32 -12.55 -6.15
N LEU A 12 8.14 -12.82 -6.73
CA LEU A 12 6.87 -12.27 -6.27
C LEU A 12 6.26 -13.22 -5.24
N VAL A 13 6.08 -12.73 -4.03
CA VAL A 13 5.42 -13.46 -2.94
C VAL A 13 4.02 -12.91 -2.77
N LEU A 14 3.01 -13.72 -3.11
CA LEU A 14 1.62 -13.44 -2.78
C LEU A 14 1.41 -13.83 -1.32
N TRP A 15 1.36 -12.82 -0.45
CA TRP A 15 1.44 -13.00 0.99
C TRP A 15 0.05 -12.99 1.65
N ASP A 16 -0.14 -13.91 2.58
CA ASP A 16 -1.27 -14.00 3.51
C ASP A 16 -0.74 -14.32 4.91
N SER A 17 -1.59 -14.21 5.95
CA SER A 17 -1.20 -14.44 7.35
C SER A 17 -0.74 -15.87 7.69
N SER A 18 -1.01 -16.85 6.82
CA SER A 18 -0.55 -18.23 6.93
C SER A 18 0.71 -18.52 6.12
N TYR A 19 1.19 -17.58 5.30
CA TYR A 19 2.38 -17.77 4.48
C TYR A 19 3.61 -18.05 5.34
N THR A 20 3.80 -17.28 6.40
CA THR A 20 4.97 -17.33 7.28
C THR A 20 4.97 -18.51 8.26
N SER A 21 3.84 -19.19 8.43
CA SER A 21 3.78 -20.43 9.22
C SER A 21 4.17 -21.67 8.41
N ARG A 22 4.21 -21.61 7.08
CA ARG A 22 4.52 -22.76 6.22
C ARG A 22 6.03 -22.90 5.98
N LEU A 23 6.59 -24.09 6.24
CA LEU A 23 8.03 -24.35 6.10
C LEU A 23 8.52 -24.10 4.67
N TRP A 24 7.75 -24.59 3.69
CA TRP A 24 8.08 -24.48 2.28
C TRP A 24 8.20 -23.01 1.84
N CYS A 25 7.24 -22.19 2.24
CA CYS A 25 7.18 -20.77 1.91
C CYS A 25 8.40 -20.00 2.48
N MET A 26 8.76 -20.26 3.74
CA MET A 26 9.93 -19.64 4.35
C MET A 26 11.24 -20.12 3.71
N PHE A 27 11.30 -21.40 3.36
CA PHE A 27 12.42 -21.97 2.61
C PHE A 27 12.59 -21.32 1.24
N GLU A 28 11.52 -21.07 0.48
CA GLU A 28 11.58 -20.44 -0.84
C GLU A 28 12.18 -19.02 -0.77
N ILE A 29 11.71 -18.18 0.17
CA ILE A 29 12.25 -16.82 0.34
C ILE A 29 13.72 -16.88 0.78
N ALA A 30 14.03 -17.70 1.78
CA ALA A 30 15.39 -17.86 2.28
C ALA A 30 16.35 -18.35 1.19
N ALA A 31 15.93 -19.33 0.39
CA ALA A 31 16.74 -19.87 -0.71
C ALA A 31 16.96 -18.85 -1.83
N PHE A 32 15.95 -18.03 -2.16
CA PHE A 32 16.08 -16.95 -3.12
C PHE A 32 17.09 -15.91 -2.65
N LEU A 33 16.97 -15.43 -1.40
CA LEU A 33 17.89 -14.46 -0.82
C LEU A 33 19.32 -15.03 -0.72
N HIS A 34 19.46 -16.25 -0.23
CA HIS A 34 20.75 -16.95 -0.14
C HIS A 34 21.42 -17.12 -1.52
N GLY A 35 20.66 -17.50 -2.54
CA GLY A 35 21.17 -17.70 -3.90
C GLY A 35 21.66 -16.43 -4.61
N LYS A 36 21.20 -15.25 -4.18
CA LYS A 36 21.63 -13.94 -4.69
C LYS A 36 22.80 -13.34 -3.90
N GLY A 37 23.19 -13.97 -2.79
CA GLY A 37 24.23 -13.49 -1.89
C GLY A 37 23.79 -12.32 -1.01
N PRO A 38 24.67 -11.85 -0.11
CA PRO A 38 24.35 -10.84 0.91
C PRO A 38 24.17 -9.42 0.35
N SER A 39 24.15 -9.25 -0.97
CA SER A 39 24.02 -7.93 -1.59
C SER A 39 22.62 -7.34 -1.35
N ALA A 40 22.56 -6.03 -1.11
CA ALA A 40 21.30 -5.27 -1.01
C ALA A 40 20.41 -5.42 -2.26
N ASP A 41 20.99 -5.91 -3.37
CA ASP A 41 20.29 -6.14 -4.62
C ASP A 41 19.28 -7.29 -4.51
N ALA A 42 19.56 -8.33 -3.70
CA ALA A 42 18.62 -9.45 -3.50
C ALA A 42 17.27 -8.98 -2.93
N GLN A 43 17.31 -8.03 -1.99
CA GLN A 43 16.13 -7.47 -1.33
C GLN A 43 15.25 -6.64 -2.27
N ARG A 44 15.86 -5.99 -3.28
CA ARG A 44 15.14 -5.20 -4.29
C ARG A 44 14.34 -6.07 -5.25
N HIS A 45 14.77 -7.32 -5.42
CA HIS A 45 14.16 -8.28 -6.34
C HIS A 45 13.11 -9.19 -5.68
N LEU A 46 12.99 -9.15 -4.34
CA LEU A 46 11.89 -9.78 -3.61
C LEU A 46 10.73 -8.78 -3.50
N VAL A 47 9.58 -9.11 -4.07
CA VAL A 47 8.37 -8.29 -3.98
C VAL A 47 7.33 -9.06 -3.17
N ALA A 48 7.04 -8.63 -1.95
CA ALA A 48 5.95 -9.18 -1.15
C ALA A 48 4.68 -8.35 -1.39
N CYS A 49 3.63 -9.00 -1.89
CA CYS A 49 2.34 -8.38 -2.16
C CYS A 49 1.23 -9.10 -1.39
N PRO A 50 0.55 -8.43 -0.45
CA PRO A 50 -0.62 -9.00 0.20
C PRO A 50 -1.70 -9.36 -0.82
N VAL A 51 -2.35 -10.51 -0.61
CA VAL A 51 -3.39 -11.02 -1.54
C VAL A 51 -4.59 -10.09 -1.69
N PHE A 52 -4.91 -9.28 -0.68
CA PHE A 52 -6.06 -8.35 -0.75
C PHE A 52 -5.81 -7.12 -1.62
N VAL A 53 -4.54 -6.75 -1.88
CA VAL A 53 -4.19 -5.50 -2.56
C VAL A 53 -4.76 -5.44 -3.98
N GLY A 54 -4.69 -6.56 -4.72
CA GLY A 54 -5.22 -6.63 -6.09
C GLY A 54 -6.73 -6.34 -6.15
N PRO A 55 -7.56 -7.14 -5.46
CA PRO A 55 -9.00 -6.89 -5.37
C PRO A 55 -9.34 -5.48 -4.86
N THR A 56 -8.65 -4.98 -3.83
CA THR A 56 -8.90 -3.64 -3.28
C THR A 56 -8.60 -2.53 -4.28
N LEU A 57 -7.48 -2.61 -5.01
CA LEU A 57 -7.14 -1.63 -6.04
C LEU A 57 -8.14 -1.67 -7.20
N LEU A 58 -8.52 -2.87 -7.65
CA LEU A 58 -9.47 -3.04 -8.75
C LEU A 58 -10.86 -2.49 -8.37
N LEU A 59 -11.40 -2.91 -7.22
CA LEU A 59 -12.71 -2.47 -6.74
C LEU A 59 -12.72 -0.97 -6.44
N GLY A 60 -11.65 -0.44 -5.85
CA GLY A 60 -11.51 0.98 -5.58
C GLY A 60 -11.49 1.81 -6.86
N HIS A 61 -10.70 1.39 -7.86
CA HIS A 61 -10.60 2.08 -9.15
C HIS A 61 -11.90 2.04 -9.93
N LEU A 62 -12.50 0.86 -10.08
CA LEU A 62 -13.78 0.69 -10.79
C LEU A 62 -14.92 1.42 -10.07
N GLY A 63 -14.99 1.28 -8.74
CA GLY A 63 -16.00 1.94 -7.92
C GLY A 63 -15.92 3.47 -8.01
N LEU A 64 -14.70 4.02 -7.92
CA LEU A 64 -14.48 5.45 -8.11
C LEU A 64 -14.86 5.88 -9.53
N SER A 65 -14.45 5.13 -10.56
CA SER A 65 -14.78 5.45 -11.96
C SER A 65 -16.30 5.50 -12.19
N ILE A 66 -17.04 4.50 -11.71
CA ILE A 66 -18.51 4.45 -11.83
C ILE A 66 -19.14 5.62 -11.09
N LEU A 67 -18.67 5.93 -9.88
CA LEU A 67 -19.19 7.05 -9.09
C LEU A 67 -18.98 8.40 -9.80
N LEU A 68 -17.78 8.62 -10.36
CA LEU A 68 -17.46 9.87 -11.05
C LEU A 68 -18.22 10.00 -12.38
N LEU A 69 -18.39 8.91 -13.13
CA LEU A 69 -19.24 8.88 -14.33
C LEU A 69 -20.71 9.17 -13.98
N ALA A 70 -21.24 8.53 -12.94
CA ALA A 70 -22.61 8.79 -12.48
C ALA A 70 -22.80 10.26 -12.06
N PHE A 71 -21.79 10.84 -11.41
CA PHE A 71 -21.78 12.26 -11.09
C PHE A 71 -21.81 13.14 -12.35
N GLU A 72 -20.98 12.85 -13.35
CA GLU A 72 -20.96 13.58 -14.63
C GLU A 72 -22.33 13.54 -15.33
N PHE A 73 -22.97 12.38 -15.40
CA PHE A 73 -24.30 12.22 -15.99
C PHE A 73 -25.41 12.92 -15.20
N SER A 74 -25.22 13.18 -13.90
CA SER A 74 -26.24 13.83 -13.06
C SER A 74 -26.45 15.31 -13.39
N GLN A 75 -25.52 15.94 -14.14
CA GLN A 75 -25.51 17.38 -14.43
C GLN A 75 -25.58 18.29 -13.19
N LEU A 76 -25.27 17.77 -12.00
CA LEU A 76 -25.26 18.55 -10.78
C LEU A 76 -24.08 19.53 -10.80
N PRO A 77 -24.27 20.77 -10.31
CA PRO A 77 -23.17 21.70 -10.16
C PRO A 77 -22.15 21.13 -9.19
N MET A 78 -20.87 21.13 -9.58
CA MET A 78 -19.76 20.60 -8.78
C MET A 78 -19.71 21.24 -7.39
N ILE A 79 -19.99 22.54 -7.30
CA ILE A 79 -20.00 23.30 -6.05
C ILE A 79 -21.39 23.91 -5.83
N PRO A 80 -22.00 23.76 -4.63
CA PRO A 80 -21.55 22.96 -3.49
C PRO A 80 -22.05 21.51 -3.52
N TRP A 81 -23.19 21.26 -4.15
CA TRP A 81 -23.96 20.02 -4.00
C TRP A 81 -23.24 18.79 -4.53
N GLY A 82 -22.61 18.88 -5.71
CA GLY A 82 -21.85 17.78 -6.28
C GLY A 82 -20.73 17.30 -5.36
N THR A 83 -19.95 18.24 -4.81
CA THR A 83 -18.89 17.94 -3.84
C THR A 83 -19.46 17.26 -2.60
N ILE A 84 -20.53 17.77 -2.01
CA ILE A 84 -21.15 17.17 -0.81
C ILE A 84 -21.60 15.72 -1.09
N ILE A 85 -22.24 15.48 -2.24
CA ILE A 85 -22.74 14.15 -2.62
C ILE A 85 -21.58 13.19 -2.86
N ILE A 86 -20.57 13.58 -3.66
CA ILE A 86 -19.38 12.75 -3.91
C ILE A 86 -18.67 12.44 -2.59
N CYS A 87 -18.44 13.45 -1.74
CA CYS A 87 -17.81 13.25 -0.44
C CYS A 87 -18.63 12.30 0.43
N GLY A 88 -19.95 12.46 0.49
CA GLY A 88 -20.85 11.60 1.25
C GLY A 88 -20.86 10.15 0.77
N LEU A 89 -20.82 9.92 -0.54
CA LEU A 89 -20.78 8.58 -1.15
C LEU A 89 -19.39 7.93 -1.05
N CYS A 90 -18.32 8.70 -1.19
CA CYS A 90 -16.94 8.22 -1.04
C CYS A 90 -16.59 7.88 0.42
N PHE A 91 -17.18 8.57 1.40
CA PHE A 91 -16.86 8.41 2.81
C PHE A 91 -16.96 6.96 3.32
N PRO A 92 -18.08 6.22 3.13
CA PRO A 92 -18.16 4.82 3.55
C PRO A 92 -17.16 3.93 2.80
N CYS A 93 -16.92 4.17 1.51
CA CYS A 93 -15.94 3.41 0.72
C CYS A 93 -14.52 3.59 1.26
N PHE A 94 -14.11 4.83 1.53
CA PHE A 94 -12.80 5.12 2.13
C PHE A 94 -12.72 4.61 3.57
N THR A 95 -13.83 4.56 4.30
CA THR A 95 -13.87 3.97 5.65
C THR A 95 -13.63 2.47 5.60
N ALA A 96 -14.28 1.76 4.66
CA ALA A 96 -14.03 0.34 4.44
C ALA A 96 -12.58 0.08 4.00
N LEU A 97 -12.02 0.91 3.12
CA LEU A 97 -10.62 0.83 2.71
C LEU A 97 -9.68 1.04 3.91
N ALA A 98 -9.91 2.09 4.72
CA ALA A 98 -9.12 2.36 5.92
C ALA A 98 -9.16 1.20 6.92
N TYR A 99 -10.32 0.54 7.05
CA TYR A 99 -10.48 -0.66 7.87
C TYR A 99 -9.58 -1.82 7.41
N VAL A 100 -9.57 -2.10 6.10
CA VAL A 100 -8.71 -3.14 5.49
C VAL A 100 -7.23 -2.78 5.64
N VAL A 101 -6.86 -1.51 5.47
CA VAL A 101 -5.48 -1.04 5.67
C VAL A 101 -5.05 -1.23 7.13
N LEU A 102 -5.90 -0.90 8.10
CA LEU A 102 -5.60 -1.11 9.52
C LEU A 102 -5.40 -2.61 9.83
N GLU A 103 -6.23 -3.46 9.24
CA GLU A 103 -6.09 -4.92 9.38
C GLU A 103 -4.76 -5.41 8.80
N HIS A 104 -4.39 -4.92 7.62
CA HIS A 104 -3.08 -5.19 7.03
C HIS A 104 -1.94 -4.73 7.95
N CYS A 105 -2.01 -3.52 8.50
CA CYS A 105 -0.99 -3.01 9.42
C CYS A 105 -0.79 -3.92 10.64
N ARG A 106 -1.87 -4.49 11.22
CA ARG A 106 -1.76 -5.47 12.31
C ARG A 106 -1.21 -6.81 11.85
N SER A 107 -1.59 -7.22 10.65
CA SER A 107 -1.10 -8.48 10.07
C SER A 107 0.43 -8.47 9.89
N ILE A 108 1.04 -7.29 9.69
CA ILE A 108 2.49 -7.12 9.70
C ILE A 108 3.09 -7.45 11.08
N ASP A 109 2.47 -7.04 12.18
CA ASP A 109 2.95 -7.39 13.53
C ASP A 109 2.83 -8.90 13.79
N VAL A 110 1.75 -9.51 13.32
CA VAL A 110 1.56 -10.97 13.40
C VAL A 110 2.68 -11.69 12.63
N VAL A 111 3.00 -11.25 11.41
CA VAL A 111 4.13 -11.76 10.63
C VAL A 111 5.44 -11.58 11.36
N GLN A 112 5.70 -10.39 11.86
CA GLN A 112 6.93 -10.09 12.57
C GLN A 112 7.11 -11.03 13.76
N ASN A 113 6.05 -11.26 14.54
CA ASN A 113 6.08 -12.20 15.66
C ASN A 113 6.26 -13.65 15.19
N GLN A 114 5.50 -14.11 14.19
CA GLN A 114 5.62 -15.47 13.65
C GLN A 114 7.03 -15.75 13.12
N VAL A 115 7.64 -14.80 12.41
CA VAL A 115 8.99 -14.97 11.86
C VAL A 115 10.06 -14.83 12.94
N ARG A 116 9.88 -13.94 13.93
CA ARG A 116 10.79 -13.77 15.07
C ARG A 116 10.96 -15.05 15.88
N TYR A 117 9.87 -15.78 16.10
CA TYR A 117 9.87 -17.05 16.83
C TYR A 117 9.81 -18.28 15.91
N PHE A 118 10.08 -18.12 14.62
CA PHE A 118 10.03 -19.21 13.66
C PHE A 118 11.00 -20.32 14.06
N THR A 119 10.51 -21.56 14.12
CA THR A 119 11.33 -22.78 14.15
C THR A 119 10.87 -23.72 13.05
N ILE A 120 11.79 -24.53 12.53
CA ILE A 120 11.45 -25.58 11.58
C ILE A 120 10.42 -26.50 12.21
N GLU A 121 10.61 -26.93 13.46
CA GLU A 121 9.69 -27.85 14.16
C GLU A 121 8.25 -27.33 14.24
N GLN A 122 8.05 -26.05 14.59
CA GLN A 122 6.72 -25.45 14.72
C GLN A 122 6.07 -25.06 13.39
N SER A 123 6.86 -24.97 12.31
CA SER A 123 6.33 -24.64 10.99
C SER A 123 5.41 -25.73 10.44
N LEU A 124 4.42 -25.36 9.64
CA LEU A 124 3.44 -26.26 9.03
C LEU A 124 3.99 -26.87 7.74
N CYS A 125 3.67 -28.14 7.52
CA CYS A 125 3.88 -28.85 6.27
C CYS A 125 2.58 -29.58 5.91
N TYR A 126 2.12 -29.46 4.66
CA TYR A 126 0.86 -30.07 4.23
C TYR A 126 0.85 -31.58 4.44
N CYS A 127 1.96 -32.25 4.08
CA CYS A 127 2.11 -33.69 4.27
C CYS A 127 1.92 -34.12 5.74
N CYS A 128 2.38 -33.30 6.70
CA CYS A 128 2.26 -33.62 8.12
C CYS A 128 0.84 -33.38 8.65
N SER A 129 0.15 -32.32 8.17
CA SER A 129 -1.23 -32.05 8.57
C SER A 129 -2.22 -33.12 8.11
N CYS A 130 -1.88 -33.87 7.06
CA CYS A 130 -2.69 -34.98 6.54
C CYS A 130 -2.20 -36.36 7.02
N GLY A 131 -1.29 -36.41 8.00
CA GLY A 131 -0.77 -37.69 8.52
C GLY A 131 -0.02 -38.52 7.48
N HIS A 132 0.70 -37.87 6.56
CA HIS A 132 1.46 -38.50 5.49
C HIS A 132 0.64 -39.43 4.58
N THR A 133 -0.66 -39.16 4.44
CA THR A 133 -1.57 -39.88 3.56
C THR A 133 -2.30 -38.87 2.67
N ASP A 134 -2.31 -39.11 1.35
CA ASP A 134 -3.05 -38.25 0.42
C ASP A 134 -4.55 -38.34 0.71
N PRO A 135 -5.25 -37.20 0.94
CA PRO A 135 -6.66 -37.22 1.31
C PRO A 135 -7.59 -37.71 0.19
N LEU A 136 -7.14 -37.61 -1.09
CA LEU A 136 -7.91 -38.03 -2.26
C LEU A 136 -7.59 -39.47 -2.64
N THR A 137 -6.31 -39.82 -2.78
CA THR A 137 -5.90 -41.16 -3.26
C THR A 137 -5.78 -42.19 -2.15
N ARG A 138 -5.67 -41.75 -0.89
CA ARG A 138 -5.37 -42.59 0.29
C ARG A 138 -4.01 -43.28 0.25
N GLU A 139 -3.14 -42.89 -0.68
CA GLU A 139 -1.80 -43.45 -0.79
C GLU A 139 -0.83 -42.77 0.19
N PRO A 140 0.18 -43.50 0.69
CA PRO A 140 1.21 -42.91 1.53
C PRO A 140 2.03 -41.88 0.73
N MET A 141 2.23 -40.69 1.31
CA MET A 141 3.03 -39.63 0.69
C MET A 141 4.35 -39.40 1.41
N ILE A 142 5.35 -38.95 0.65
CA ILE A 142 6.67 -38.62 1.19
C ILE A 142 6.56 -37.38 2.08
N CYS A 143 7.31 -37.36 3.17
CA CYS A 143 7.35 -36.23 4.10
C CYS A 143 8.16 -35.06 3.54
N ASP A 144 7.49 -34.01 3.07
CA ASP A 144 8.11 -32.77 2.59
C ASP A 144 9.06 -32.15 3.62
N ARG A 145 8.70 -32.17 4.90
CA ARG A 145 9.56 -31.68 5.99
C ARG A 145 10.92 -32.36 5.99
N SER A 146 10.94 -33.68 5.83
CA SER A 146 12.18 -34.46 5.82
C SER A 146 13.07 -34.11 4.62
N ILE A 147 12.46 -33.85 3.46
CA ILE A 147 13.16 -33.41 2.25
C ILE A 147 13.72 -32.00 2.47
N LEU A 148 12.90 -31.08 2.96
CA LEU A 148 13.31 -29.69 3.22
C LEU A 148 14.42 -29.61 4.24
N ILE A 149 14.39 -30.38 5.33
CA ILE A 149 15.48 -30.40 6.32
C ILE A 149 16.81 -30.82 5.66
N ARG A 150 16.80 -31.84 4.79
CA ARG A 150 18.01 -32.25 4.07
C ARG A 150 18.52 -31.16 3.13
N CYS A 151 17.62 -30.50 2.39
CA CYS A 151 17.98 -29.36 1.55
C CYS A 151 18.52 -28.19 2.37
N ILE A 152 17.90 -27.91 3.53
CA ILE A 152 18.32 -26.87 4.46
C ILE A 152 19.74 -27.14 4.95
N SER A 153 20.03 -28.34 5.46
CA SER A 153 21.38 -28.70 5.89
C SER A 153 22.39 -28.62 4.74
N SER A 154 22.00 -29.04 3.53
CA SER A 154 22.88 -28.98 2.37
C SER A 154 23.17 -27.55 1.89
N TRP A 155 22.21 -26.63 1.95
CA TRP A 155 22.34 -25.29 1.35
C TRP A 155 22.76 -24.23 2.36
N PHE A 156 22.34 -24.36 3.61
CA PHE A 156 22.55 -23.39 4.68
C PHE A 156 23.45 -23.94 5.79
N GLY A 157 24.03 -25.14 5.63
CA GLY A 157 24.92 -25.76 6.61
C GLY A 157 24.19 -26.47 7.76
N SER A 158 23.20 -25.82 8.39
CA SER A 158 22.41 -26.43 9.45
C SER A 158 21.00 -25.83 9.57
N ALA A 159 20.14 -26.50 10.34
CA ALA A 159 18.80 -26.04 10.68
C ALA A 159 18.83 -24.70 11.44
N GLU A 160 19.77 -24.56 12.38
CA GLU A 160 19.94 -23.38 13.23
C GLU A 160 20.43 -22.18 12.43
N GLN A 161 21.33 -22.38 11.47
CA GLN A 161 21.80 -21.33 10.57
C GLN A 161 20.67 -20.83 9.67
N PHE A 162 19.84 -21.74 9.16
CA PHE A 162 18.64 -21.39 8.39
C PHE A 162 17.62 -20.61 9.22
N GLU A 163 17.27 -21.08 10.42
CA GLU A 163 16.35 -20.37 11.31
C GLU A 163 16.88 -18.98 11.67
N THR A 164 18.18 -18.85 11.93
CA THR A 164 18.81 -17.55 12.19
C THR A 164 18.68 -16.61 11.00
N LEU A 165 18.94 -17.10 9.78
CA LEU A 165 18.77 -16.35 8.53
C LEU A 165 17.30 -15.93 8.33
N VAL A 166 16.35 -16.81 8.63
CA VAL A 166 14.92 -16.52 8.55
C VAL A 166 14.52 -15.41 9.54
N ARG A 167 14.85 -15.58 10.82
CA ARG A 167 14.51 -14.65 11.91
C ARG A 167 15.07 -13.25 11.70
N HIS A 168 16.23 -13.12 11.04
CA HIS A 168 16.86 -11.81 10.83
C HIS A 168 16.65 -11.30 9.41
N HIS A 169 17.20 -12.00 8.41
CA HIS A 169 17.28 -11.48 7.05
C HIS A 169 15.95 -11.58 6.29
N VAL A 170 15.25 -12.72 6.40
CA VAL A 170 13.92 -12.86 5.78
C VAL A 170 12.92 -11.94 6.47
N MET A 171 12.91 -11.89 7.81
CA MET A 171 12.02 -11.01 8.58
C MET A 171 12.16 -9.55 8.17
N THR A 172 13.38 -9.00 8.22
CA THR A 172 13.64 -7.59 7.89
C THR A 172 13.23 -7.28 6.45
N THR A 173 13.56 -8.15 5.50
CA THR A 173 13.20 -7.96 4.09
C THR A 173 11.68 -8.04 3.89
N LEU A 174 11.02 -9.05 4.44
CA LEU A 174 9.58 -9.26 4.28
C LEU A 174 8.77 -8.14 4.93
N VAL A 175 9.09 -7.77 6.18
CA VAL A 175 8.41 -6.66 6.89
C VAL A 175 8.65 -5.35 6.14
N HIS A 176 9.86 -5.08 5.67
CA HIS A 176 10.14 -3.87 4.89
C HIS A 176 9.29 -3.79 3.62
N GLN A 177 9.20 -4.89 2.86
CA GLN A 177 8.38 -4.97 1.66
C GLN A 177 6.88 -4.78 1.97
N LEU A 178 6.36 -5.46 2.99
CA LEU A 178 4.94 -5.38 3.39
C LEU A 178 4.55 -4.01 3.97
N ALA A 179 5.46 -3.35 4.68
CA ALA A 179 5.20 -2.07 5.33
C ALA A 179 5.41 -0.86 4.42
N ASN A 180 6.39 -0.90 3.51
CA ASN A 180 6.79 0.28 2.73
C ASN A 180 6.50 0.18 1.23
N ASN A 181 6.44 -1.03 0.65
CA ASN A 181 6.27 -1.19 -0.81
C ASN A 181 4.86 -1.59 -1.25
N VAL A 182 3.99 -1.96 -0.31
CA VAL A 182 2.59 -2.30 -0.61
C VAL A 182 1.82 -1.11 -1.18
N PHE A 183 2.01 0.07 -0.59
CA PHE A 183 1.36 1.31 -1.01
C PHE A 183 2.37 2.24 -1.67
N SER A 184 2.93 1.81 -2.80
CA SER A 184 3.83 2.66 -3.57
C SER A 184 3.08 3.88 -4.13
N TYR A 185 3.82 4.97 -4.33
CA TYR A 185 3.30 6.20 -4.96
C TYR A 185 2.54 5.90 -6.27
N TRP A 186 3.11 5.04 -7.12
CA TRP A 186 2.49 4.66 -8.39
C TRP A 186 1.16 3.93 -8.24
N ARG A 187 1.01 3.08 -7.21
CA ARG A 187 -0.27 2.40 -6.94
C ARG A 187 -1.33 3.39 -6.46
N ILE A 188 -0.92 4.37 -5.66
CA ILE A 188 -1.82 5.45 -5.21
C ILE A 188 -2.25 6.28 -6.42
N LEU A 189 -1.31 6.71 -7.28
CA LEU A 189 -1.62 7.42 -8.52
C LEU A 189 -2.57 6.64 -9.42
N GLN A 190 -2.33 5.34 -9.59
CA GLN A 190 -3.20 4.48 -10.38
C GLN A 190 -4.61 4.46 -9.79
N ALA A 191 -4.75 4.29 -8.47
CA ALA A 191 -6.04 4.26 -7.79
C ALA A 191 -6.83 5.58 -7.91
N ILE A 192 -6.15 6.72 -7.93
CA ILE A 192 -6.78 8.05 -8.04
C ILE A 192 -6.89 8.55 -9.49
N SER A 193 -6.39 7.79 -10.48
CA SER A 193 -6.46 8.19 -11.88
C SER A 193 -7.86 8.57 -12.39
N PRO A 194 -8.98 7.93 -11.97
CA PRO A 194 -10.32 8.35 -12.41
C PRO A 194 -10.64 9.79 -11.99
N LEU A 195 -10.17 10.21 -10.81
CA LEU A 195 -10.36 11.58 -10.33
C LEU A 195 -9.58 12.57 -11.19
N PHE A 196 -8.36 12.21 -11.58
CA PHE A 196 -7.56 13.03 -12.49
C PHE A 196 -8.25 13.20 -13.85
N TRP A 197 -8.80 12.12 -14.42
CA TRP A 197 -9.57 12.19 -15.66
C TRP A 197 -10.80 13.09 -15.53
N LEU A 198 -11.59 12.93 -14.45
CA LEU A 198 -12.74 13.81 -14.20
C LEU A 198 -12.33 15.28 -14.13
N PHE A 199 -11.22 15.60 -13.45
CA PHE A 199 -10.71 16.97 -13.43
C PHE A 199 -10.39 17.45 -14.85
N LEU A 200 -9.69 16.66 -15.66
CA LEU A 200 -9.40 17.04 -17.03
C LEU A 200 -10.69 17.27 -17.85
N ASP A 201 -11.66 16.35 -17.79
CA ASP A 201 -12.90 16.44 -18.57
C ASP A 201 -13.74 17.67 -18.19
N PHE A 202 -13.84 17.97 -16.89
CA PHE A 202 -14.53 19.16 -16.40
C PHE A 202 -13.95 20.47 -16.98
N TRP A 203 -12.64 20.47 -17.25
CA TRP A 203 -11.95 21.65 -17.77
C TRP A 203 -11.80 21.65 -19.30
N ILE A 204 -11.77 20.50 -19.97
CA ILE A 204 -11.62 20.39 -21.44
C ILE A 204 -12.77 21.05 -22.20
N GLY A 205 -14.00 20.96 -21.72
CA GLY A 205 -15.16 21.61 -22.35
C GLY A 205 -14.97 23.13 -22.51
N PRO A 206 -14.63 23.86 -21.43
CA PRO A 206 -14.17 25.25 -21.49
C PRO A 206 -12.91 25.48 -22.34
N ILE A 207 -11.88 24.60 -22.26
CA ILE A 207 -10.63 24.70 -23.05
C ILE A 207 -10.94 24.83 -24.56
N ALA A 208 -11.91 24.07 -25.06
CA ALA A 208 -12.26 24.06 -26.47
C ALA A 208 -12.93 25.35 -26.96
N ARG A 209 -13.47 26.18 -26.05
CA ARG A 209 -14.25 27.38 -26.42
C ARG A 209 -13.47 28.67 -26.23
N ASP A 210 -12.77 28.81 -25.11
CA ASP A 210 -12.10 30.05 -24.72
C ASP A 210 -10.78 29.69 -24.05
N PHE A 211 -9.64 30.09 -24.64
CA PHE A 211 -8.28 29.88 -24.14
C PHE A 211 -8.22 29.68 -22.63
N VAL A 212 -7.95 28.45 -22.18
CA VAL A 212 -7.93 28.19 -20.74
C VAL A 212 -6.63 28.70 -20.15
N PRO A 213 -6.73 29.37 -18.99
CA PRO A 213 -5.55 29.78 -18.29
C PRO A 213 -4.81 28.52 -17.79
N VAL A 214 -3.51 28.48 -18.07
CA VAL A 214 -2.59 27.35 -17.80
C VAL A 214 -2.59 26.96 -16.30
N ASP A 215 -2.99 27.88 -15.44
CA ASP A 215 -3.10 27.75 -14.00
C ASP A 215 -4.06 26.63 -13.55
N ILE A 216 -5.17 26.41 -14.25
CA ILE A 216 -6.16 25.38 -13.90
C ILE A 216 -5.61 23.96 -14.10
N VAL A 217 -4.94 23.73 -15.23
CA VAL A 217 -4.31 22.43 -15.53
C VAL A 217 -3.21 22.14 -14.51
N ILE A 218 -2.41 23.17 -14.19
CA ILE A 218 -1.39 23.09 -13.13
C ILE A 218 -2.04 22.70 -11.80
N ALA A 219 -3.14 23.35 -11.40
CA ALA A 219 -3.85 23.03 -10.16
C ALA A 219 -4.33 21.56 -10.14
N ALA A 220 -4.95 21.07 -11.22
CA ALA A 220 -5.40 19.67 -11.31
C ALA A 220 -4.24 18.68 -11.13
N VAL A 221 -3.10 18.96 -11.77
CA VAL A 221 -1.88 18.15 -11.63
C VAL A 221 -1.35 18.19 -10.19
N ILE A 222 -1.29 19.35 -9.55
CA ILE A 222 -0.86 19.50 -8.14
C ILE A 222 -1.73 18.63 -7.22
N PHE A 223 -3.05 18.77 -7.33
CA PHE A 223 -3.96 18.04 -6.46
C PHE A 223 -3.84 16.53 -6.65
N CYS A 224 -3.91 16.07 -7.91
CA CYS A 224 -3.92 14.64 -8.20
C CYS A 224 -2.55 13.98 -8.01
N MET A 225 -1.47 14.62 -8.44
CA MET A 225 -0.16 13.98 -8.45
C MET A 225 0.64 14.23 -7.17
N MET A 226 0.33 15.27 -6.39
CA MET A 226 1.18 15.69 -5.27
C MET A 226 0.44 15.70 -3.94
N LEU A 227 -0.67 16.44 -3.83
CA LEU A 227 -1.39 16.63 -2.57
C LEU A 227 -2.13 15.35 -2.13
N ILE A 228 -2.96 14.77 -3.00
CA ILE A 228 -3.75 13.57 -2.65
C ILE A 228 -2.83 12.40 -2.26
N PRO A 229 -1.77 12.04 -3.02
CA PRO A 229 -0.83 11.02 -2.60
C PRO A 229 -0.12 11.33 -1.28
N GLY A 230 0.17 12.61 -1.02
CA GLY A 230 0.73 13.07 0.25
C GLY A 230 -0.22 12.84 1.42
N ILE A 231 -1.50 13.20 1.27
CA ILE A 231 -2.54 12.94 2.28
C ILE A 231 -2.66 11.44 2.53
N VAL A 232 -2.77 10.62 1.47
CA VAL A 232 -2.87 9.16 1.59
C VAL A 232 -1.66 8.60 2.34
N LEU A 233 -0.44 9.05 2.02
CA LEU A 233 0.76 8.62 2.72
C LEU A 233 0.71 8.97 4.22
N ILE A 234 0.31 10.19 4.58
CA ILE A 234 0.14 10.60 5.98
C ILE A 234 -0.86 9.67 6.68
N LEU A 235 -2.02 9.42 6.06
CA LEU A 235 -3.05 8.54 6.61
C LEU A 235 -2.53 7.11 6.79
N LEU A 236 -1.79 6.56 5.83
CA LEU A 236 -1.18 5.23 5.95
C LEU A 236 -0.22 5.14 7.14
N ARG A 237 0.59 6.18 7.38
CA ARG A 237 1.49 6.23 8.54
C ARG A 237 0.73 6.38 9.86
N LEU A 238 -0.33 7.18 9.89
CA LEU A 238 -1.21 7.27 11.06
C LEU A 238 -1.91 5.93 11.34
N SER A 239 -2.40 5.23 10.30
CA SER A 239 -2.96 3.88 10.42
C SER A 239 -1.95 2.92 11.05
N TYR A 240 -0.71 2.92 10.56
CA TYR A 240 0.34 2.08 11.14
C TYR A 240 0.64 2.46 12.58
N LYS A 241 0.76 3.76 12.92
CA LYS A 241 1.03 4.22 14.28
C LYS A 241 -0.08 3.84 15.26
N PHE A 242 -1.34 3.93 14.84
CA PHE A 242 -2.51 3.69 15.70
C PHE A 242 -3.06 2.28 15.63
N ARG A 243 -2.44 1.36 14.88
CA ARG A 243 -2.92 -0.02 14.69
C ARG A 243 -3.20 -0.79 16.00
N ASN A 244 -2.42 -0.49 17.05
CA ASN A 244 -2.52 -1.12 18.37
C ASN A 244 -3.59 -0.51 19.29
N LEU A 245 -4.14 0.67 18.96
CA LEU A 245 -5.17 1.31 19.79
C LEU A 245 -6.54 0.64 19.68
N ALA A 246 -6.73 -0.19 18.66
CA ALA A 246 -7.98 -0.91 18.45
C ALA A 246 -7.71 -2.42 18.57
N ALA A 247 -8.19 -3.03 19.66
CA ALA A 247 -8.12 -4.48 19.85
C ALA A 247 -9.37 -5.18 19.29
N GLY A 248 -10.49 -4.45 19.14
CA GLY A 248 -11.76 -5.00 18.67
C GLY A 248 -12.29 -4.33 17.39
N VAL A 249 -13.27 -5.01 16.76
CA VAL A 249 -13.92 -4.58 15.51
C VAL A 249 -14.51 -3.17 15.62
N ARG A 250 -15.20 -2.86 16.73
CA ARG A 250 -15.81 -1.54 16.95
C ARG A 250 -14.78 -0.42 17.03
N GLN A 251 -13.69 -0.64 17.76
CA GLN A 251 -12.60 0.33 17.89
C GLN A 251 -11.89 0.55 16.55
N GLN A 252 -11.71 -0.52 15.76
CA GLN A 252 -11.10 -0.43 14.43
C GLN A 252 -11.99 0.35 13.46
N LEU A 253 -13.32 0.12 13.50
CA LEU A 253 -14.26 0.90 12.72
C LEU A 253 -14.22 2.39 13.11
N MET A 254 -14.23 2.71 14.41
CA MET A 254 -14.10 4.09 14.88
C MET A 254 -12.79 4.73 14.43
N LEU A 255 -11.66 4.01 14.53
CA LEU A 255 -10.37 4.50 14.08
C LEU A 255 -10.37 4.73 12.56
N SER A 256 -11.00 3.86 11.78
CA SER A 256 -11.16 4.01 10.34
C SER A 256 -11.95 5.27 9.97
N VAL A 257 -13.09 5.49 10.64
CA VAL A 257 -13.92 6.71 10.48
C VAL A 257 -13.13 7.96 10.86
N GLY A 258 -12.34 7.90 11.94
CA GLY A 258 -11.47 9.00 12.36
C GLY A 258 -10.39 9.33 11.33
N LEU A 259 -9.71 8.32 10.79
CA LEU A 259 -8.69 8.49 9.76
C LEU A 259 -9.26 9.11 8.48
N VAL A 260 -10.42 8.64 8.02
CA VAL A 260 -11.08 9.22 6.83
C VAL A 260 -11.52 10.66 7.11
N SER A 261 -12.09 10.94 8.28
CA SER A 261 -12.45 12.30 8.68
C SER A 261 -11.24 13.25 8.68
N ILE A 262 -10.09 12.80 9.19
CA ILE A 262 -8.83 13.56 9.14
C ILE A 262 -8.41 13.79 7.69
N GLY A 263 -8.46 12.77 6.85
CA GLY A 263 -8.13 12.88 5.42
C GLY A 263 -9.00 13.90 4.69
N MET A 264 -10.31 13.85 4.91
CA MET A 264 -11.28 14.78 4.33
C MET A 264 -11.06 16.20 4.83
N LEU A 265 -10.77 16.39 6.12
CA LEU A 265 -10.45 17.69 6.69
C LEU A 265 -9.16 18.26 6.08
N LEU A 266 -8.10 17.46 5.97
CA LEU A 266 -6.85 17.86 5.32
C LEU A 266 -7.07 18.24 3.85
N PHE A 267 -7.88 17.47 3.13
CA PHE A 267 -8.22 17.79 1.75
C PHE A 267 -8.98 19.12 1.66
N ALA A 268 -9.99 19.33 2.51
CA ALA A 268 -10.77 20.56 2.55
C ALA A 268 -9.93 21.79 2.93
N THR A 269 -9.01 21.68 3.89
CA THR A 269 -8.11 22.79 4.27
C THR A 269 -7.14 23.13 3.15
N LEU A 270 -6.59 22.14 2.45
CA LEU A 270 -5.72 22.37 1.29
C LEU A 270 -6.47 23.01 0.12
N MET A 271 -7.70 22.57 -0.15
CA MET A 271 -8.58 23.22 -1.12
C MET A 271 -8.89 24.67 -0.75
N ALA A 272 -9.17 24.94 0.53
CA ALA A 272 -9.42 26.31 1.00
C ALA A 272 -8.17 27.19 0.90
N ALA A 273 -6.99 26.65 1.23
CA ALA A 273 -5.71 27.34 1.13
C ALA A 273 -5.35 27.68 -0.32
N ASP A 274 -5.61 26.77 -1.27
CA ASP A 274 -5.45 27.01 -2.70
C ASP A 274 -6.33 28.19 -3.17
N ARG A 275 -7.62 28.16 -2.83
CA ARG A 275 -8.56 29.23 -3.18
C ARG A 275 -8.18 30.58 -2.56
N ALA A 276 -7.75 30.58 -1.31
CA ALA A 276 -7.28 31.78 -0.63
C ALA A 276 -6.00 32.34 -1.29
N SER A 277 -5.07 31.47 -1.67
CA SER A 277 -3.82 31.87 -2.33
C SER A 277 -4.07 32.45 -3.72
N ALA A 278 -4.96 31.82 -4.50
CA ALA A 278 -5.36 32.32 -5.81
C ALA A 278 -6.09 33.68 -5.71
N ALA A 279 -6.98 33.85 -4.72
CA ALA A 279 -7.66 35.12 -4.46
C ALA A 279 -6.68 36.23 -4.04
N LEU A 280 -5.75 35.92 -3.13
CA LEU A 280 -4.73 36.86 -2.69
C LEU A 280 -3.82 37.30 -3.86
N SER A 281 -3.37 36.35 -4.68
CA SER A 281 -2.56 36.63 -5.88
C SER A 281 -3.29 37.56 -6.85
N TRP A 282 -4.58 37.29 -7.09
CA TRP A 282 -5.40 38.14 -7.94
C TRP A 282 -5.47 39.58 -7.41
N HIS A 283 -5.67 39.76 -6.10
CA HIS A 283 -5.72 41.09 -5.50
C HIS A 283 -4.38 41.84 -5.55
N LEU A 284 -3.25 41.13 -5.42
CA LEU A 284 -1.92 41.75 -5.38
C LEU A 284 -1.32 42.02 -6.77
N CYS A 285 -1.54 41.11 -7.72
CA CYS A 285 -0.84 41.13 -9.00
C CYS A 285 -1.78 41.29 -10.21
N GLY A 286 -3.11 41.25 -10.02
CA GLY A 286 -4.06 41.17 -11.13
C GLY A 286 -3.99 39.85 -11.91
N ASP A 287 -3.24 38.86 -11.40
CA ASP A 287 -3.02 37.56 -12.01
C ASP A 287 -3.03 36.47 -10.91
N ARG A 288 -3.66 35.33 -11.20
CA ARG A 288 -3.74 34.18 -10.28
C ARG A 288 -2.52 33.25 -10.39
N THR A 289 -1.79 33.32 -11.51
CA THR A 289 -0.66 32.44 -11.82
C THR A 289 0.39 32.39 -10.70
N PRO A 290 0.81 33.52 -10.08
CA PRO A 290 1.78 33.49 -8.99
C PRO A 290 1.31 32.70 -7.76
N GLY A 291 0.03 32.79 -7.42
CA GLY A 291 -0.58 32.03 -6.32
C GLY A 291 -0.50 30.52 -6.54
N TYR A 292 -0.91 30.06 -7.73
CA TYR A 292 -0.84 28.63 -8.09
C TYR A 292 0.60 28.12 -8.19
N ALA A 293 1.52 28.91 -8.74
CA ALA A 293 2.94 28.56 -8.80
C ALA A 293 3.55 28.44 -7.39
N THR A 294 3.19 29.34 -6.48
CA THR A 294 3.65 29.27 -5.07
C THR A 294 3.14 28.00 -4.40
N LEU A 295 1.86 27.67 -4.56
CA LEU A 295 1.29 26.44 -4.01
C LEU A 295 1.93 25.18 -4.62
N LEU A 296 2.19 25.16 -5.93
CA LEU A 296 2.90 24.08 -6.61
C LEU A 296 4.27 23.82 -5.96
N ILE A 297 5.06 24.88 -5.79
CA ILE A 297 6.40 24.77 -5.22
C ILE A 297 6.33 24.27 -3.77
N LEU A 298 5.46 24.87 -2.95
CA LEU A 298 5.31 24.50 -1.55
C LEU A 298 4.79 23.06 -1.37
N SER A 299 3.77 22.69 -2.13
CA SER A 299 3.22 21.32 -2.12
C SER A 299 4.24 20.30 -2.64
N GLY A 300 5.08 20.65 -3.61
CA GLY A 300 6.16 19.79 -4.09
C GLY A 300 7.25 19.57 -3.07
N ILE A 301 7.70 20.64 -2.42
CA ILE A 301 8.66 20.55 -1.32
C ILE A 301 8.06 19.69 -0.20
N LEU A 302 6.82 19.98 0.22
CA LEU A 302 6.13 19.22 1.27
C LEU A 302 5.99 17.74 0.89
N SER A 303 5.54 17.42 -0.32
CA SER A 303 5.40 16.04 -0.76
C SER A 303 6.76 15.33 -0.78
N VAL A 304 7.81 15.93 -1.34
CA VAL A 304 9.16 15.34 -1.33
C VAL A 304 9.66 15.11 0.09
N LEU A 305 9.45 16.08 1.00
CA LEU A 305 9.79 15.94 2.41
C LEU A 305 8.97 14.85 3.08
N LEU A 306 7.67 14.73 2.83
CA LEU A 306 6.85 13.65 3.36
C LEU A 306 7.36 12.28 2.88
N TRP A 307 7.66 12.15 1.58
CA TRP A 307 8.15 10.89 1.01
C TRP A 307 9.59 10.53 1.46
N ARG A 308 10.42 11.51 1.82
CA ARG A 308 11.80 11.27 2.29
C ARG A 308 11.96 11.21 3.80
N CYS A 309 11.25 12.06 4.53
CA CYS A 309 11.44 12.30 5.96
C CYS A 309 10.44 11.55 6.83
N LEU A 310 9.33 11.05 6.28
CA LEU A 310 8.49 10.14 7.06
C LEU A 310 9.32 8.89 7.35
N PRO A 311 9.61 8.60 8.64
CA PRO A 311 10.46 7.49 8.98
C PRO A 311 9.90 6.23 8.34
N LEU A 312 10.78 5.47 7.69
CA LEU A 312 10.46 4.12 7.29
C LEU A 312 9.92 3.39 8.52
N ILE A 313 8.95 2.51 8.31
CA ILE A 313 8.52 1.61 9.36
C ILE A 313 9.74 0.75 9.69
N ASP A 314 10.38 1.09 10.80
CA ASP A 314 11.67 0.54 11.18
C ASP A 314 11.42 -0.77 11.93
N ALA A 315 11.77 -1.87 11.28
CA ALA A 315 11.59 -3.21 11.82
C ALA A 315 12.55 -3.50 13.00
N GLN A 316 13.57 -2.65 13.22
CA GLN A 316 14.59 -2.89 14.24
C GLN A 316 14.25 -2.30 15.63
N ASN A 317 13.35 -1.32 15.69
CA ASN A 317 13.03 -0.59 16.93
C ASN A 317 11.70 -1.02 17.59
N ILE A 318 11.17 -2.21 17.24
CA ILE A 318 9.92 -2.81 17.75
C ILE A 318 10.18 -4.29 18.10
#